data_AF-A0AA97HWT1-F1
#
_entry.id   AF-A0AA97HWT1-F1
#
_cell.length_a   1.000
_cell.length_b   1.000
_cell.length_c   1.000
_cell.angle_alpha   90.00
_cell.angle_beta   90.00
_cell.angle_gamma   90.00
#
_symmetry.space_group_name_H-M   'P 1'
#
loop_
_entity.id
_entity.type
_entity.pdbx_description
1 polymer ?
#
loop_
_entity_poly.entity_id
_entity_poly.type
_entity_poly.pdbx_seq_one_letter_code
_entity_poly.pdbx_strand_id
1 'polypeptide(L)'
;MKKRNKKYNPKKIGNLYQAQANQNHVLEMTFNIDDVNENIDQWREENNLADKELTPKHVVYEVYHGDLIICLKNLLIPLEQEWFLGVDSHYYNAETDEVLTVPTQFQMPKMSFEEFRFGSDLKVDRGHGLKTRWKGINDELNEILLSEVPVGFERVRSDALLRVETRFNNTEDYLYFRQAKLLRSQGMAA
;
A
#
# COMPACT_ATOMS: atom_id res chain seq x y z
N MET A 1 -39.11 -30.88 22.69
CA MET A 1 -38.51 -29.52 22.60
C MET A 1 -39.14 -28.76 21.42
N LYS A 2 -39.85 -27.65 21.65
CA LYS A 2 -40.41 -26.84 20.55
C LYS A 2 -39.25 -26.13 19.81
N LYS A 3 -39.08 -26.39 18.50
CA LYS A 3 -38.13 -25.64 17.65
C LYS A 3 -38.51 -24.16 17.70
N ARG A 4 -37.59 -23.33 18.21
CA ARG A 4 -37.77 -21.88 18.26
C ARG A 4 -37.71 -21.33 16.83
N ASN A 5 -38.84 -20.98 16.24
CA ASN A 5 -38.89 -20.32 14.94
C ASN A 5 -38.23 -18.95 15.06
N LYS A 6 -37.05 -18.81 14.45
CA LYS A 6 -36.30 -17.55 14.44
C LYS A 6 -37.07 -16.58 13.55
N LYS A 7 -37.69 -15.56 14.16
CA LYS A 7 -38.45 -14.52 13.44
C LYS A 7 -37.55 -13.88 12.37
N TYR A 8 -37.99 -13.93 11.11
CA TYR A 8 -37.26 -13.34 9.99
C TYR A 8 -37.08 -11.84 10.23
N ASN A 9 -35.85 -11.35 10.15
CA ASN A 9 -35.51 -9.94 10.26
C ASN A 9 -34.99 -9.46 8.89
N PRO A 10 -35.77 -8.65 8.15
CA PRO A 10 -35.38 -8.18 6.82
C PRO A 10 -34.15 -7.26 6.86
N LYS A 11 -33.88 -6.59 7.98
CA LYS A 11 -32.71 -5.71 8.16
C LYS A 11 -31.45 -6.46 8.59
N LYS A 12 -31.53 -7.76 8.82
CA LYS A 12 -30.41 -8.54 9.37
C LYS A 12 -29.16 -8.50 8.49
N ILE A 13 -29.33 -8.56 7.17
CA ILE A 13 -28.21 -8.53 6.21
C ILE A 13 -27.62 -7.11 6.14
N GLY A 14 -28.46 -6.08 6.04
CA GLY A 14 -27.99 -4.68 6.06
C GLY A 14 -27.20 -4.34 7.33
N ASN A 15 -27.73 -4.73 8.50
CA ASN A 15 -27.04 -4.52 9.78
C ASN A 15 -25.71 -5.29 9.86
N LEU A 16 -25.63 -6.47 9.24
CA LEU A 16 -24.38 -7.24 9.18
C LEU A 16 -23.32 -6.51 8.36
N TYR A 17 -23.67 -6.01 7.17
CA TYR A 17 -22.72 -5.28 6.33
C TYR A 17 -22.31 -3.95 6.93
N GLN A 18 -23.24 -3.24 7.56
CA GLN A 18 -22.91 -2.03 8.31
C GLN A 18 -21.94 -2.32 9.47
N ALA A 19 -22.17 -3.40 10.21
CA ALA A 19 -21.26 -3.80 11.29
C ALA A 19 -19.87 -4.17 10.76
N GLN A 20 -19.79 -4.88 9.63
CA GLN A 20 -18.52 -5.23 8.98
C GLN A 20 -17.78 -4.01 8.42
N ALA A 21 -18.48 -3.07 7.78
CA ALA A 21 -17.88 -1.84 7.27
C ALA A 21 -17.22 -1.00 8.39
N ASN A 22 -17.83 -1.01 9.58
CA ASN A 22 -17.36 -0.28 10.76
C ASN A 22 -16.26 -0.99 11.56
N GLN A 23 -15.88 -2.22 11.20
CA GLN A 23 -14.74 -2.92 11.82
C GLN A 23 -13.43 -2.36 11.28
N ASN A 24 -12.37 -2.46 12.07
CA ASN A 24 -11.02 -2.24 11.55
C ASN A 24 -10.62 -3.43 10.66
N HIS A 25 -10.09 -3.11 9.49
CA HIS A 25 -9.57 -4.04 8.50
C HIS A 25 -8.09 -3.78 8.33
N VAL A 26 -7.30 -4.86 8.32
CA VAL A 26 -5.91 -4.80 7.87
C VAL A 26 -5.92 -4.93 6.36
N LEU A 27 -5.52 -3.86 5.67
CA LEU A 27 -5.44 -3.82 4.21
C LEU A 27 -3.99 -3.74 3.82
N GLU A 28 -3.59 -4.61 2.89
CA GLU A 28 -2.20 -4.75 2.46
C GLU A 28 -2.07 -4.67 0.96
N MET A 29 -0.93 -4.18 0.50
CA MET A 29 -0.46 -4.41 -0.85
C MET A 29 1.03 -4.69 -0.89
N THR A 30 1.44 -5.52 -1.84
CA THR A 30 2.84 -5.77 -2.18
C THR A 30 3.14 -5.28 -3.58
N PHE A 31 4.37 -4.85 -3.80
CA PHE A 31 4.85 -4.40 -5.10
C PHE A 31 6.36 -4.45 -5.13
N ASN A 32 6.91 -4.55 -6.33
CA ASN A 32 8.32 -4.33 -6.55
C ASN A 32 8.55 -2.85 -6.92
N ILE A 33 9.49 -2.19 -6.25
CA ILE A 33 9.74 -0.76 -6.46
C ILE A 33 10.29 -0.49 -7.85
N ASP A 34 11.16 -1.38 -8.35
CA ASP A 34 11.78 -1.26 -9.66
C ASP A 34 10.70 -1.48 -10.75
N ASP A 35 9.83 -2.50 -10.61
CA ASP A 35 8.70 -2.72 -11.53
C ASP A 35 7.71 -1.53 -11.56
N VAL A 36 7.49 -0.84 -10.43
CA VAL A 36 6.64 0.36 -10.39
C VAL A 36 7.24 1.48 -11.23
N ASN A 37 8.54 1.74 -11.07
CA ASN A 37 9.22 2.79 -11.82
C ASN A 37 9.27 2.43 -13.31
N GLU A 38 9.56 1.17 -13.64
CA GLU A 38 9.62 0.72 -15.03
C GLU A 38 8.25 0.73 -15.70
N ASN A 39 7.22 0.11 -15.11
CA ASN A 39 5.95 -0.05 -15.83
C ASN A 39 5.05 1.18 -15.75
N ILE A 40 4.91 1.78 -14.56
CA ILE A 40 3.95 2.88 -14.38
C ILE A 40 4.51 4.18 -14.92
N ASP A 41 5.77 4.51 -14.59
CA ASP A 41 6.33 5.80 -15.00
C ASP A 41 6.68 5.80 -16.50
N GLN A 42 7.17 4.68 -17.06
CA GLN A 42 7.35 4.57 -18.52
C GLN A 42 6.02 4.69 -19.26
N TRP A 43 4.96 3.98 -18.82
CA TRP A 43 3.65 4.07 -19.48
C TRP A 43 3.11 5.51 -19.44
N ARG A 44 3.32 6.26 -18.35
CA ARG A 44 2.93 7.67 -18.26
C ARG A 44 3.70 8.55 -19.23
N GLU A 45 5.01 8.36 -19.32
CA GLU A 45 5.88 9.09 -20.26
C GLU A 45 5.45 8.85 -21.70
N GLU A 46 5.22 7.58 -22.08
CA GLU A 46 4.77 7.19 -23.42
C GLU A 46 3.39 7.79 -23.78
N ASN A 47 2.52 7.98 -22.78
CA ASN A 47 1.17 8.53 -22.97
C ASN A 47 1.06 10.04 -22.67
N ASN A 48 2.18 10.74 -22.44
CA ASN A 48 2.22 12.16 -22.07
C ASN A 48 1.30 12.52 -20.89
N LEU A 49 1.16 11.60 -19.93
CA LEU A 49 0.34 11.78 -18.74
C LEU A 49 1.16 12.38 -17.61
N ALA A 50 1.09 13.70 -17.48
CA ALA A 50 1.73 14.43 -16.39
C ALA A 50 1.03 14.19 -15.03
N ASP A 51 -0.28 13.97 -15.04
CA ASP A 51 -1.05 13.74 -13.83
C ASP A 51 -1.00 12.25 -13.42
N LYS A 52 -0.32 11.99 -12.31
CA LYS A 52 -0.14 10.65 -11.73
C LYS A 52 -1.47 10.03 -11.26
N GLU A 53 -2.47 10.84 -10.91
CA GLU A 53 -3.75 10.34 -10.44
C GLU A 53 -4.63 9.80 -11.57
N LEU A 54 -4.44 10.30 -12.80
CA LEU A 54 -5.15 9.84 -13.99
C LEU A 54 -4.64 8.51 -14.56
N THR A 55 -3.68 7.87 -13.88
CA THR A 55 -3.16 6.57 -14.35
C THR A 55 -4.26 5.52 -14.30
N PRO A 56 -4.58 4.87 -15.44
CA PRO A 56 -5.65 3.88 -15.50
C PRO A 56 -5.44 2.74 -14.51
N LYS A 57 -6.56 2.26 -13.93
CA LYS A 57 -6.53 1.19 -12.93
C LYS A 57 -5.82 -0.08 -13.41
N HIS A 58 -5.95 -0.46 -14.68
CA HIS A 58 -5.33 -1.68 -15.19
C HIS A 58 -3.79 -1.61 -15.09
N VAL A 59 -3.18 -0.48 -15.46
CA VAL A 59 -1.73 -0.23 -15.35
C VAL A 59 -1.28 -0.33 -13.89
N VAL A 60 -2.06 0.25 -12.97
CA VAL A 60 -1.72 0.25 -11.54
C VAL A 60 -1.88 -1.15 -10.92
N TYR A 61 -2.91 -1.90 -11.32
CA TYR A 61 -3.19 -3.22 -10.79
C TYR A 61 -2.27 -4.32 -11.34
N GLU A 62 -1.55 -4.06 -12.42
CA GLU A 62 -0.51 -4.97 -12.94
C GLU A 62 0.70 -5.01 -12.01
N VAL A 63 1.03 -3.89 -11.35
CA VAL A 63 2.23 -3.79 -10.50
C VAL A 63 1.92 -3.89 -9.01
N TYR A 64 0.81 -3.30 -8.56
CA TYR A 64 0.41 -3.36 -7.16
C TYR A 64 -0.54 -4.52 -6.92
N HIS A 65 -0.16 -5.43 -6.03
CA HIS A 65 -0.95 -6.61 -5.67
C HIS A 65 -1.53 -6.49 -4.28
N GLY A 66 -2.76 -6.97 -4.07
CA GLY A 66 -3.43 -6.96 -2.77
C GLY A 66 -4.68 -6.10 -2.71
N ASP A 67 -5.23 -5.98 -1.50
CA ASP A 67 -6.53 -5.36 -1.25
C ASP A 67 -6.43 -3.83 -1.08
N LEU A 68 -5.30 -3.34 -0.55
CA LEU A 68 -5.13 -1.92 -0.26
C LEU A 68 -5.22 -1.07 -1.52
N ILE A 69 -4.63 -1.52 -2.64
CA ILE A 69 -4.67 -0.75 -3.88
C ILE A 69 -6.09 -0.55 -4.43
N ILE A 70 -7.00 -1.50 -4.19
CA ILE A 70 -8.42 -1.35 -4.55
C ILE A 70 -9.03 -0.19 -3.76
N CYS A 71 -8.71 -0.11 -2.46
CA CYS A 71 -9.23 0.92 -1.58
C CYS A 71 -8.65 2.30 -1.90
N LEU A 72 -7.34 2.39 -2.19
CA LEU A 72 -6.69 3.64 -2.54
C LEU A 72 -7.21 4.19 -3.87
N LYS A 73 -7.30 3.38 -4.93
CA LYS A 73 -7.74 3.84 -6.25
C LYS A 73 -9.22 4.16 -6.36
N ASN A 74 -10.04 3.72 -5.40
CA ASN A 74 -11.47 4.01 -5.39
C ASN A 74 -11.90 4.87 -4.19
N LEU A 75 -10.95 5.40 -3.41
CA LEU A 75 -11.20 6.26 -2.25
C LEU A 75 -12.18 5.64 -1.22
N LEU A 76 -12.07 4.33 -0.98
CA LEU A 76 -13.02 3.56 -0.15
C LEU A 76 -12.76 3.66 1.36
N ILE A 77 -11.63 4.25 1.72
CA ILE A 77 -11.14 4.42 3.08
C ILE A 77 -10.76 5.90 3.30
N PRO A 78 -10.60 6.37 4.55
CA PRO A 78 -10.16 7.73 4.82
C PRO A 78 -8.85 8.09 4.09
N LEU A 79 -8.71 9.34 3.67
CA LEU A 79 -7.53 9.79 2.90
C LEU A 79 -6.23 9.73 3.70
N GLU A 80 -6.33 9.98 5.01
CA GLU A 80 -5.20 9.95 5.92
C GLU A 80 -5.16 8.62 6.68
N GLN A 81 -4.00 7.97 6.69
CA GLN A 81 -3.78 6.67 7.30
C GLN A 81 -2.48 6.65 8.10
N GLU A 82 -2.41 5.79 9.11
CA GLU A 82 -1.15 5.37 9.70
C GLU A 82 -0.53 4.32 8.78
N TRP A 83 0.65 4.61 8.23
CA TRP A 83 1.27 3.76 7.21
C TRP A 83 2.33 2.88 7.82
N PHE A 84 2.24 1.58 7.54
CA PHE A 84 3.36 0.66 7.70
C PHE A 84 3.94 0.35 6.33
N LEU A 85 5.26 0.48 6.18
CA LEU A 85 6.01 0.06 5.00
C LEU A 85 7.18 -0.81 5.43
N GLY A 86 7.25 -2.02 4.90
CA GLY A 86 8.46 -2.85 4.92
C GLY A 86 9.05 -2.94 3.52
N VAL A 87 10.36 -2.86 3.39
CA VAL A 87 11.08 -3.00 2.13
C VAL A 87 12.27 -3.92 2.33
N ASP A 88 12.37 -4.96 1.51
CA ASP A 88 13.55 -5.79 1.39
C ASP A 88 14.28 -5.40 0.09
N SER A 89 15.46 -4.79 0.24
CA SER A 89 16.31 -4.41 -0.90
C SER A 89 17.41 -5.45 -1.09
N HIS A 90 17.41 -6.10 -2.26
CA HIS A 90 18.33 -7.17 -2.62
C HIS A 90 19.45 -6.65 -3.52
N TYR A 91 20.67 -7.05 -3.18
CA TYR A 91 21.90 -6.63 -3.84
C TYR A 91 22.76 -7.83 -4.21
N TYR A 92 23.54 -7.67 -5.28
CA TYR A 92 24.50 -8.65 -5.75
C TYR A 92 25.86 -7.99 -6.01
N ASN A 93 26.94 -8.67 -5.64
CA ASN A 93 28.29 -8.27 -5.96
C ASN A 93 28.89 -9.25 -6.99
N ALA A 94 29.10 -8.76 -8.22
CA ALA A 94 29.60 -9.59 -9.30
C ALA A 94 31.08 -9.99 -9.17
N GLU A 95 31.87 -9.26 -8.38
CA GLU A 95 33.29 -9.57 -8.16
C GLU A 95 33.46 -10.70 -7.13
N THR A 96 32.64 -10.70 -6.08
CA THR A 96 32.71 -11.69 -4.99
C THR A 96 31.69 -12.80 -5.09
N ASP A 97 30.71 -12.69 -6.00
CA ASP A 97 29.55 -13.60 -6.14
C ASP A 97 28.70 -13.68 -4.85
N GLU A 98 28.62 -12.56 -4.11
CA GLU A 98 27.88 -12.47 -2.86
C GLU A 98 26.52 -11.78 -3.03
N VAL A 99 25.56 -12.18 -2.18
CA VAL A 99 24.22 -11.58 -2.11
C VAL A 99 24.02 -10.92 -0.75
N LEU A 100 23.42 -9.74 -0.77
CA LEU A 100 23.03 -9.00 0.43
C LEU A 100 21.54 -8.64 0.35
N THR A 101 20.85 -8.70 1.48
CA THR A 101 19.49 -8.17 1.61
C THR A 101 19.44 -7.24 2.80
N VAL A 102 18.95 -6.02 2.57
CA VAL A 102 18.82 -4.98 3.59
C VAL A 102 17.33 -4.75 3.87
N PRO A 103 16.81 -5.24 5.02
CA PRO A 103 15.42 -5.01 5.41
C PRO A 103 15.27 -3.63 6.06
N THR A 104 14.39 -2.81 5.53
CA THR A 104 14.03 -1.49 6.08
C THR A 104 12.56 -1.43 6.42
N GLN A 105 12.20 -0.76 7.52
CA GLN A 105 10.80 -0.58 7.90
C GLN A 105 10.50 0.85 8.36
N PHE A 106 9.29 1.30 8.08
CA PHE A 106 8.74 2.57 8.51
C PHE A 106 7.36 2.36 9.14
N GLN A 107 7.17 2.93 10.32
CA GLN A 107 5.87 3.08 10.95
C GLN A 107 5.56 4.56 11.05
N MET A 108 4.68 5.05 10.17
CA MET A 108 4.40 6.47 10.03
C MET A 108 3.11 6.86 10.73
N PRO A 109 3.06 8.08 11.30
CA PRO A 109 1.83 8.62 11.85
C PRO A 109 0.82 8.88 10.74
N LYS A 110 -0.40 9.23 11.17
CA LYS A 110 -1.50 9.53 10.27
C LYS A 110 -1.15 10.66 9.29
N MET A 111 -1.17 10.37 7.99
CA MET A 111 -0.96 11.33 6.89
C MET A 111 -1.57 10.81 5.58
N SER A 112 -1.71 11.66 4.57
CA SER A 112 -2.17 11.23 3.25
C SER A 112 -1.15 10.32 2.54
N PHE A 113 -1.59 9.56 1.55
CA PHE A 113 -0.68 8.71 0.77
C PHE A 113 0.36 9.52 -0.02
N GLU A 114 0.00 10.72 -0.48
CA GLU A 114 0.92 11.63 -1.19
C GLU A 114 2.03 12.14 -0.25
N GLU A 115 1.64 12.63 0.94
CA GLU A 115 2.60 13.05 1.97
C GLU A 115 3.53 11.90 2.36
N PHE A 116 2.97 10.69 2.50
CA PHE A 116 3.76 9.50 2.77
C PHE A 116 4.73 9.19 1.63
N ARG A 117 4.32 9.27 0.37
CA ARG A 117 5.17 8.95 -0.78
C ARG A 117 6.25 10.01 -1.05
N PHE A 118 5.89 11.29 -1.01
CA PHE A 118 6.72 12.40 -1.51
C PHE A 118 7.30 13.29 -0.42
N GLY A 119 6.97 13.02 0.84
CA GLY A 119 7.43 13.81 1.97
C GLY A 119 6.37 14.78 2.47
N SER A 120 6.55 15.22 3.71
CA SER A 120 5.67 16.22 4.32
C SER A 120 6.39 17.00 5.42
N ASP A 121 5.77 18.11 5.82
CA ASP A 121 6.25 18.90 6.95
C ASP A 121 5.98 18.24 8.31
N LEU A 122 5.30 17.09 8.33
CA LEU A 122 5.09 16.32 9.55
C LEU A 122 6.44 15.85 10.10
N LYS A 123 6.60 16.06 11.41
CA LYS A 123 7.78 15.61 12.13
C LYS A 123 7.57 14.18 12.60
N VAL A 124 8.34 13.26 12.03
CA VAL A 124 8.35 11.84 12.40
C VAL A 124 9.40 11.61 13.48
N ASP A 125 9.07 10.74 14.44
CA ASP A 125 9.97 10.36 15.52
C ASP A 125 11.01 9.36 14.98
N ARG A 126 12.28 9.66 15.21
CA ARG A 126 13.43 8.84 14.79
C ARG A 126 14.00 8.02 15.95
N GLY A 127 13.31 8.00 17.09
CA GLY A 127 13.82 7.45 18.34
C GLY A 127 14.70 8.46 19.08
N HIS A 128 14.98 8.16 20.35
CA HIS A 128 15.81 8.98 21.24
C HIS A 128 15.37 10.46 21.34
N GLY A 129 14.10 10.75 21.06
CA GLY A 129 13.54 12.11 21.08
C GLY A 129 13.91 12.98 19.87
N LEU A 130 14.60 12.44 18.87
CA LEU A 130 14.90 13.15 17.63
C LEU A 130 13.68 13.11 16.71
N LYS A 131 13.22 14.28 16.29
CA LYS A 131 12.14 14.40 15.31
C LYS A 131 12.60 15.18 14.10
N THR A 132 12.48 14.58 12.91
CA THR A 132 12.84 15.21 11.64
C THR A 132 11.63 15.23 10.72
N ARG A 133 11.65 16.09 9.69
CA ARG A 133 10.61 16.05 8.65
C ARG A 133 10.69 14.73 7.90
N TRP A 134 9.54 14.26 7.43
CA TRP A 134 9.47 13.11 6.54
C TRP A 134 9.86 13.54 5.12
N LYS A 135 10.92 12.96 4.56
CA LYS A 135 11.42 13.35 3.22
C LYS A 135 10.70 12.63 2.08
N GLY A 136 9.92 11.59 2.38
CA GLY A 136 9.31 10.71 1.39
C GLY A 136 10.06 9.40 1.28
N ILE A 137 9.37 8.35 0.83
CA ILE A 137 9.86 6.96 0.86
C ILE A 137 11.21 6.83 0.15
N ASN A 138 11.34 7.41 -1.05
CA ASN A 138 12.53 7.24 -1.87
C ASN A 138 13.78 7.87 -1.23
N ASP A 139 13.66 9.10 -0.73
CA ASP A 139 14.80 9.80 -0.13
C ASP A 139 15.24 9.12 1.17
N GLU A 140 14.28 8.64 1.98
CA GLU A 140 14.54 7.97 3.24
C GLU A 140 15.18 6.59 3.03
N LEU A 141 14.65 5.81 2.07
CA LEU A 141 15.26 4.53 1.68
C LEU A 141 16.66 4.71 1.13
N ASN A 142 16.85 5.68 0.22
CA ASN A 142 18.17 5.92 -0.38
C ASN A 142 19.21 6.31 0.68
N GLU A 143 18.85 7.15 1.65
CA GLU A 143 19.75 7.55 2.73
C GLU A 143 20.17 6.36 3.62
N ILE A 144 19.23 5.47 3.96
CA ILE A 144 19.50 4.25 4.73
C ILE A 144 20.41 3.32 3.92
N LEU A 145 20.03 3.02 2.67
CA LEU A 145 20.74 2.06 1.84
C LEU A 145 22.16 2.52 1.47
N LEU A 146 22.38 3.82 1.26
CA LEU A 146 23.72 4.37 1.05
C LEU A 146 24.66 4.16 2.26
N SER A 147 24.11 4.03 3.46
CA SER A 147 24.89 3.80 4.69
C SER A 147 25.12 2.32 5.00
N GLU A 148 24.21 1.44 4.57
CA GLU A 148 24.23 0.02 4.92
C GLU A 148 24.83 -0.88 3.84
N VAL A 149 24.84 -0.44 2.57
CA VAL A 149 25.29 -1.27 1.45
C VAL A 149 26.79 -1.04 1.19
N PRO A 150 27.63 -2.09 1.29
CA PRO A 150 29.06 -1.96 0.98
C PRO A 150 29.32 -1.63 -0.49
N VAL A 151 30.45 -0.99 -0.76
CA VAL A 151 30.91 -0.73 -2.14
C VAL A 151 31.04 -2.05 -2.91
N GLY A 152 30.61 -2.07 -4.17
CA GLY A 152 30.64 -3.23 -5.06
C GLY A 152 29.34 -4.03 -5.11
N PHE A 153 28.37 -3.74 -4.22
CA PHE A 153 27.02 -4.30 -4.29
C PHE A 153 26.11 -3.43 -5.16
N GLU A 154 25.53 -4.03 -6.19
CA GLU A 154 24.54 -3.39 -7.07
C GLU A 154 23.13 -3.87 -6.72
N ARG A 155 22.17 -2.95 -6.72
CA ARG A 155 20.77 -3.28 -6.40
C ARG A 155 20.17 -4.06 -7.55
N VAL A 156 19.62 -5.23 -7.25
CA VAL A 156 18.96 -6.09 -8.23
C VAL A 156 17.45 -5.91 -8.18
N ARG A 157 16.90 -5.75 -6.98
CA ARG A 157 15.45 -5.79 -6.77
C ARG A 157 15.07 -5.20 -5.40
N SER A 158 13.97 -4.47 -5.30
CA SER A 158 13.37 -4.12 -4.00
C SER A 158 11.91 -4.50 -3.90
N ASP A 159 11.57 -5.36 -2.94
CA ASP A 159 10.21 -5.80 -2.67
C ASP A 159 9.62 -5.06 -1.47
N ALA A 160 8.41 -4.54 -1.63
CA ALA A 160 7.75 -3.73 -0.62
C ALA A 160 6.42 -4.35 -0.16
N LEU A 161 6.11 -4.19 1.11
CA LEU A 161 4.81 -4.43 1.74
C LEU A 161 4.31 -3.12 2.34
N LEU A 162 3.20 -2.60 1.83
CA LEU A 162 2.47 -1.50 2.45
C LEU A 162 1.22 -2.02 3.16
N ARG A 163 1.01 -1.58 4.40
CA ARG A 163 -0.12 -1.99 5.24
C ARG A 163 -0.74 -0.78 5.94
N VAL A 164 -2.06 -0.81 6.08
CA VAL A 164 -2.82 0.09 6.95
C VAL A 164 -3.85 -0.71 7.76
N GLU A 165 -4.21 -0.19 8.94
CA GLU A 165 -5.38 -0.64 9.69
C GLU A 165 -6.44 0.46 9.67
N THR A 166 -7.56 0.21 8.98
CA THR A 166 -8.57 1.25 8.74
C THR A 166 -9.99 0.69 8.71
N ARG A 167 -10.97 1.59 8.79
CA ARG A 167 -12.38 1.31 8.47
C ARG A 167 -12.70 1.82 7.07
N PHE A 168 -13.78 1.30 6.49
CA PHE A 168 -14.36 1.88 5.28
C PHE A 168 -15.10 3.17 5.61
N ASN A 169 -15.22 4.10 4.67
CA ASN A 169 -15.94 5.35 4.95
C ASN A 169 -17.43 5.11 5.24
N ASN A 170 -18.01 4.12 4.55
CA ASN A 170 -19.42 3.78 4.68
C ASN A 170 -19.67 2.32 4.23
N THR A 171 -20.93 1.88 4.28
CA THR A 171 -21.31 0.50 3.92
C THR A 171 -21.25 0.25 2.41
N GLU A 172 -21.50 1.27 1.59
CA GLU A 172 -21.45 1.17 0.13
C GLU A 172 -20.01 0.94 -0.34
N ASP A 173 -19.04 1.67 0.22
CA ASP A 173 -17.61 1.51 -0.07
C ASP A 173 -17.12 0.10 0.28
N TYR A 174 -17.55 -0.44 1.43
CA TYR A 174 -17.25 -1.81 1.83
C TYR A 174 -17.85 -2.84 0.86
N LEU A 175 -19.09 -2.63 0.41
CA LEU A 175 -19.73 -3.53 -0.56
C LEU A 175 -19.06 -3.45 -1.93
N TYR A 176 -18.67 -2.25 -2.37
CA TYR A 176 -17.88 -2.05 -3.59
C TYR A 176 -16.54 -2.79 -3.49
N PHE A 177 -15.80 -2.62 -2.40
CA PHE A 177 -14.55 -3.33 -2.15
C PHE A 177 -14.72 -4.85 -2.28
N ARG A 178 -15.74 -5.43 -1.63
CA ARG A 178 -16.01 -6.86 -1.72
C ARG A 178 -16.28 -7.33 -3.13
N GLN A 179 -17.04 -6.54 -3.91
CA GLN A 179 -17.32 -6.85 -5.30
C GLN A 179 -16.05 -6.75 -6.15
N ALA A 180 -15.30 -5.66 -6.04
CA ALA A 180 -14.04 -5.44 -6.75
C ALA A 180 -13.01 -6.54 -6.47
N LYS A 181 -12.87 -6.93 -5.19
CA LYS A 181 -12.00 -8.04 -4.78
C LYS A 181 -12.40 -9.36 -5.43
N LEU A 182 -13.70 -9.65 -5.50
CA LEU A 182 -14.21 -10.86 -6.16
C LEU A 182 -13.91 -10.84 -7.67
N LEU A 183 -14.18 -9.72 -8.35
CA LEU A 183 -13.91 -9.57 -9.79
C LEU A 183 -12.42 -9.74 -10.10
N ARG A 184 -11.55 -9.16 -9.28
CA ARG A 184 -10.10 -9.28 -9.44
C ARG A 184 -9.60 -10.71 -9.21
N SER A 185 -10.17 -11.44 -8.25
CA SER A 185 -9.86 -12.86 -8.04
C SER A 185 -10.25 -13.75 -9.22
N GLN A 186 -11.15 -13.28 -10.08
CA GLN A 186 -11.60 -13.95 -11.30
C GLN A 186 -10.85 -13.46 -12.56
N GLY A 187 -9.83 -12.61 -12.41
CA GLY A 187 -9.06 -12.06 -13.54
C GLY A 187 -9.79 -10.98 -14.33
N MET A 188 -10.87 -10.40 -13.79
CA MET A 188 -11.59 -9.29 -14.42
C MET A 188 -11.14 -7.95 -13.83
N ALA A 189 -11.02 -6.93 -14.67
CA ALA A 189 -10.72 -5.57 -14.22
C ALA A 189 -11.87 -5.04 -13.35
N ALA A 190 -11.53 -4.51 -12.17
CA ALA A 190 -12.44 -3.97 -11.16
C ALA A 190 -12.54 -2.43 -11.19
#